data_AF-X6NJ91-F1
#
_entry.id   AF-X6NJ91-F1
#
_cell.length_a   1.000
_cell.length_b   1.000
_cell.length_c   1.000
_cell.angle_alpha   90.00
_cell.angle_beta   90.00
_cell.angle_gamma   90.00
#
_symmetry.space_group_name_H-M   'P 1'
#
loop_
_entity.id
_entity.type
_entity.pdbx_description
1 polymer ?
#
loop_
_entity_poly.entity_id
_entity_poly.type
_entity_poly.pdbx_seq_one_letter_code
_entity_poly.pdbx_strand_id
1 'polypeptide(L)'
;LLVEFDEFAFDVIAPKYAPSDIQYNEAAVGTKLKAQDLPTSGKRLLDGITQKNPLETLTVEEKQLVWMSRDLLWQDPTALPAFLRAVNWTSRLHIAEAHKYLRVWRKPLYLADALELLDYRYADTCVRELAVKWLDEMHDSELQQYLLQLVQCLKYENHHDSALSRFLIRRGLKNPYQIGHYLFWHLKAEYHSLEVCERFGLMLEEYLKYAGEPSRQLFIQCMTLKRFEFIAEKIFKAKHTQTPEQCKKLLRKELQKLNRDLPEFMQIPLNPRWKAKKIKVDKCRYMGSKKVPLWIVFENADPSASDIVVLFKSGDDLRQDMLIIQLLSVMDEMWLRSKLDLHLKPYKVIATGVNRKGEGVGMIEIVLGSETVNTINVENGGAFNEKAINCYLLQHSKGENLRKARETFARSCAGYCVATFCSWNW
;
A
#
# COMPACT_ATOMS: atom_id res chain seq x y z
N LEU A 1 6.15 -34.75 2.80
CA LEU A 1 5.74 -35.35 1.51
C LEU A 1 7.02 -35.66 0.75
N LEU A 2 7.22 -36.90 0.31
CA LEU A 2 8.36 -37.27 -0.53
C LEU A 2 7.80 -37.44 -1.94
N VAL A 3 8.32 -36.66 -2.88
CA VAL A 3 7.85 -36.61 -4.28
C VAL A 3 9.04 -36.90 -5.17
N GLU A 4 8.83 -37.76 -6.16
CA GLU A 4 9.81 -38.10 -7.20
C GLU A 4 9.26 -37.59 -8.53
N PHE A 5 10.10 -36.91 -9.31
CA PHE A 5 9.76 -36.40 -10.64
C PHE A 5 10.43 -37.29 -11.69
N ASP A 6 9.89 -37.31 -12.91
CA ASP A 6 10.50 -38.04 -14.02
C ASP A 6 11.94 -37.56 -14.27
N GLU A 7 12.88 -38.50 -14.36
CA GLU A 7 14.27 -38.24 -14.70
C GLU A 7 14.50 -38.41 -16.21
N PHE A 8 15.23 -37.47 -16.81
CA PHE A 8 15.59 -37.48 -18.22
C PHE A 8 17.11 -37.52 -18.37
N ALA A 9 17.60 -37.98 -19.52
CA ALA A 9 19.04 -38.07 -19.81
C ALA A 9 19.77 -36.70 -19.82
N PHE A 10 19.02 -35.60 -19.91
CA PHE A 10 19.51 -34.23 -19.94
C PHE A 10 18.57 -33.32 -19.14
N ASP A 11 19.11 -32.20 -18.65
CA ASP A 11 18.32 -31.17 -17.98
C ASP A 11 17.21 -30.63 -18.91
N VAL A 12 15.96 -30.73 -18.47
CA VAL A 12 14.81 -30.22 -19.21
C VAL A 12 14.60 -28.74 -18.86
N ILE A 13 14.94 -27.85 -19.79
CA ILE A 13 14.82 -26.40 -19.61
C ILE A 13 13.62 -25.89 -20.42
N ALA A 14 12.74 -25.14 -19.76
CA ALA A 14 11.65 -24.45 -20.44
C ALA A 14 12.20 -23.41 -21.44
N PRO A 15 11.70 -23.37 -22.68
CA PRO A 15 12.21 -22.45 -23.69
C PRO A 15 11.87 -21.00 -23.31
N LYS A 16 12.89 -20.13 -23.24
CA LYS A 16 12.72 -18.68 -22.96
C LYS A 16 11.95 -17.93 -24.04
N TYR A 17 11.97 -18.45 -25.26
CA TYR A 17 11.25 -17.91 -26.41
C TYR A 17 10.58 -19.06 -27.13
N ALA A 18 9.44 -18.81 -27.79
CA ALA A 18 8.84 -19.79 -28.68
C ALA A 18 9.91 -20.32 -29.65
N PRO A 19 10.19 -21.63 -29.69
CA PRO A 19 11.18 -22.21 -30.60
C PRO A 19 10.88 -21.79 -32.05
N SER A 20 11.93 -21.49 -32.81
CA SER A 20 11.84 -21.23 -34.25
C SER A 20 11.15 -22.35 -35.03
N ASP A 21 11.22 -23.56 -34.49
CA ASP A 21 10.77 -24.80 -35.13
C ASP A 21 9.33 -25.18 -34.76
N ILE A 22 8.63 -24.35 -33.97
CA ILE A 22 7.17 -24.49 -33.89
C ILE A 22 6.63 -24.12 -35.27
N GLN A 23 6.29 -25.12 -36.07
CA GLN A 23 5.39 -24.95 -37.20
C GLN A 23 4.08 -24.39 -36.65
N TYR A 24 3.98 -23.06 -36.64
CA TYR A 24 2.82 -22.34 -36.14
C TYR A 24 1.67 -22.62 -37.09
N ASN A 25 0.84 -23.60 -36.73
CA ASN A 25 -0.36 -23.93 -37.45
C ASN A 25 -1.50 -23.10 -36.88
N GLU A 26 -1.87 -22.02 -37.57
CA GLU A 26 -2.96 -21.13 -37.17
C GLU A 26 -4.30 -21.88 -36.98
N ALA A 27 -4.55 -22.93 -37.77
CA ALA A 27 -5.75 -23.75 -37.61
C ALA A 27 -5.77 -24.53 -36.28
N ALA A 28 -4.61 -24.89 -35.74
CA ALA A 28 -4.48 -25.61 -34.47
C ALA A 28 -4.62 -24.68 -33.23
N VAL A 29 -4.53 -23.36 -33.42
CA VAL A 29 -4.76 -22.34 -32.37
C VAL A 29 -6.26 -22.05 -32.17
N GLY A 30 -7.07 -22.40 -33.17
CA GLY A 30 -8.51 -22.17 -33.18
C GLY A 30 -8.93 -20.99 -34.03
N THR A 31 -10.22 -21.00 -34.41
CA THR A 31 -10.83 -20.06 -35.36
C THR A 31 -10.70 -18.60 -34.92
N LYS A 32 -10.58 -17.71 -35.89
CA LYS A 32 -10.64 -16.25 -35.73
C LYS A 32 -11.89 -15.72 -36.41
N LEU A 33 -12.66 -14.90 -35.71
CA LEU A 33 -13.79 -14.19 -36.29
C LEU A 33 -13.29 -12.93 -37.00
N LYS A 34 -13.78 -12.69 -38.22
CA LYS A 34 -13.60 -11.38 -38.86
C LYS A 34 -14.68 -10.44 -38.37
N ALA A 35 -14.40 -9.13 -38.40
CA ALA A 35 -15.34 -8.10 -37.94
C ALA A 35 -16.71 -8.14 -38.66
N GLN A 36 -16.73 -8.64 -39.91
CA GLN A 36 -17.92 -8.84 -40.72
C GLN A 36 -18.76 -10.06 -40.29
N ASP A 37 -18.12 -11.07 -39.68
CA ASP A 37 -18.76 -12.32 -39.28
C ASP A 37 -19.36 -12.22 -37.86
N LEU A 38 -19.06 -11.14 -37.12
CA LEU A 38 -19.58 -10.91 -35.77
C LEU A 38 -20.86 -10.05 -35.83
N PRO A 39 -22.05 -10.63 -35.55
CA PRO A 39 -23.31 -9.89 -35.58
C PRO A 39 -23.34 -8.83 -34.47
N THR A 40 -24.22 -7.83 -34.61
CA THR A 40 -24.38 -6.74 -33.64
C THR A 40 -24.65 -7.23 -32.22
N SER A 41 -25.40 -8.33 -32.06
CA SER A 41 -25.62 -8.98 -30.76
C SER A 41 -24.32 -9.54 -30.17
N GLY A 42 -23.48 -10.16 -30.99
CA GLY A 42 -22.17 -10.66 -30.59
C GLY A 42 -21.20 -9.54 -30.19
N LYS A 43 -21.23 -8.41 -30.91
CA LYS A 43 -20.47 -7.20 -30.53
C LYS A 43 -20.89 -6.68 -29.15
N ARG A 44 -22.19 -6.51 -28.92
CA ARG A 44 -22.72 -6.06 -27.61
C ARG A 44 -22.36 -7.02 -26.48
N LEU A 45 -22.39 -8.33 -26.74
CA LEU A 45 -21.97 -9.33 -25.75
C LEU A 45 -20.48 -9.21 -25.45
N LEU A 46 -19.64 -9.04 -26.47
CA LEU A 46 -18.20 -8.85 -26.30
C LEU A 46 -17.90 -7.58 -25.49
N ASP A 47 -18.56 -6.47 -25.81
CA ASP A 47 -18.46 -5.23 -25.04
C ASP A 47 -18.84 -5.47 -23.57
N GLY A 48 -19.95 -6.17 -23.32
CA GLY A 48 -20.37 -6.55 -21.97
C GLY A 48 -19.34 -7.41 -21.22
N ILE A 49 -18.68 -8.36 -21.91
CA ILE A 49 -17.63 -9.20 -21.34
C ILE A 49 -16.40 -8.37 -20.96
N THR A 50 -15.98 -7.42 -21.80
CA THR A 50 -14.81 -6.57 -21.53
C THR A 50 -15.01 -5.62 -20.35
N GLN A 51 -16.26 -5.29 -20.02
CA GLN A 51 -16.62 -4.41 -18.90
C GLN A 51 -16.89 -5.17 -17.60
N LYS A 52 -16.84 -6.52 -17.61
CA LYS A 52 -17.01 -7.31 -16.39
C LYS A 52 -15.92 -6.97 -15.39
N ASN A 53 -16.32 -6.81 -14.13
CA ASN A 53 -15.36 -6.51 -13.08
C ASN A 53 -14.44 -7.72 -12.81
N PRO A 54 -13.26 -7.51 -12.19
CA PRO A 54 -12.29 -8.57 -11.93
C PRO A 54 -12.80 -9.77 -11.11
N LEU A 55 -13.87 -9.59 -10.32
CA LEU A 55 -14.48 -10.62 -9.47
C LEU A 55 -15.52 -11.48 -10.21
N GLU A 56 -16.09 -10.96 -11.30
CA GLU A 56 -17.05 -11.70 -12.12
C GLU A 56 -16.33 -12.78 -12.93
N THR A 57 -16.86 -14.01 -12.94
CA THR A 57 -16.30 -15.13 -13.71
C THR A 57 -16.74 -15.09 -15.18
N LEU A 58 -15.86 -15.54 -16.07
CA LEU A 58 -16.20 -15.73 -17.49
C LEU A 58 -16.68 -17.16 -17.72
N THR A 59 -17.81 -17.32 -18.39
CA THR A 59 -18.31 -18.64 -18.80
C THR A 59 -17.41 -19.24 -19.89
N VAL A 60 -17.58 -20.54 -20.18
CA VAL A 60 -16.82 -21.21 -21.23
C VAL A 60 -17.10 -20.60 -22.61
N GLU A 61 -18.37 -20.27 -22.87
CA GLU A 61 -18.84 -19.64 -24.11
C GLU A 61 -18.27 -18.22 -24.26
N GLU A 62 -18.24 -17.45 -23.17
CA GLU A 62 -17.65 -16.11 -23.16
C GLU A 62 -16.15 -16.16 -23.44
N LYS A 63 -15.42 -17.08 -22.80
CA LYS A 63 -13.99 -17.29 -23.08
C LYS A 63 -13.77 -17.68 -24.53
N GLN A 64 -14.58 -18.57 -25.08
CA GLN A 64 -14.49 -18.97 -26.47
C GLN A 64 -14.72 -17.79 -27.42
N LEU A 65 -15.74 -16.97 -27.17
CA LEU A 65 -16.03 -15.78 -27.97
C LEU A 65 -14.88 -14.77 -27.93
N VAL A 66 -14.33 -14.50 -26.74
CA VAL A 66 -13.18 -13.60 -26.56
C VAL A 66 -11.96 -14.14 -27.31
N TRP A 67 -11.64 -15.44 -27.17
CA TRP A 67 -10.52 -16.07 -27.87
C TRP A 67 -10.67 -16.00 -29.39
N MET A 68 -11.87 -16.29 -29.90
CA MET A 68 -12.18 -16.19 -31.33
C MET A 68 -12.13 -14.75 -31.85
N SER A 69 -12.35 -13.76 -30.99
CA SER A 69 -12.37 -12.33 -31.36
C SER A 69 -11.03 -11.62 -31.13
N ARG A 70 -9.94 -12.34 -30.81
CA ARG A 70 -8.63 -11.77 -30.42
C ARG A 70 -8.05 -10.74 -31.40
N ASP A 71 -8.20 -10.94 -32.71
CA ASP A 71 -7.75 -9.99 -33.76
C ASP A 71 -8.49 -8.65 -33.71
N LEU A 72 -9.67 -8.60 -33.09
CA LEU A 72 -10.52 -7.42 -32.95
C LEU A 72 -10.26 -6.66 -31.64
N LEU A 73 -9.60 -7.29 -30.66
CA LEU A 73 -9.52 -6.79 -29.28
C LEU A 73 -8.22 -6.08 -28.94
N TRP A 74 -7.11 -6.37 -29.63
CA TRP A 74 -5.77 -5.92 -29.20
C TRP A 74 -5.59 -4.38 -29.16
N GLN A 75 -6.43 -3.63 -29.87
CA GLN A 75 -6.45 -2.16 -29.85
C GLN A 75 -7.26 -1.58 -28.70
N ASP A 76 -8.06 -2.39 -28.02
CA ASP A 76 -8.81 -2.02 -26.83
C ASP A 76 -8.01 -2.43 -25.58
N PRO A 77 -7.44 -1.48 -24.83
CA PRO A 77 -6.71 -1.81 -23.61
C PRO A 77 -7.60 -2.48 -22.55
N THR A 78 -8.89 -2.15 -22.51
CA THR A 78 -9.83 -2.66 -21.50
C THR A 78 -10.15 -4.13 -21.70
N ALA A 79 -9.96 -4.66 -22.90
CA ALA A 79 -10.21 -6.05 -23.23
C ALA A 79 -9.09 -7.02 -22.78
N LEU A 80 -7.91 -6.52 -22.37
CA LEU A 80 -6.78 -7.37 -22.06
C LEU A 80 -7.04 -8.36 -20.91
N PRO A 81 -7.61 -7.96 -19.75
CA PRO A 81 -7.92 -8.90 -18.68
C PRO A 81 -8.86 -10.02 -19.17
N ALA A 82 -9.91 -9.67 -19.91
CA ALA A 82 -10.83 -10.66 -20.47
C ALA A 82 -10.12 -11.61 -21.44
N PHE A 83 -9.27 -11.09 -22.34
CA PHE A 83 -8.45 -11.88 -23.24
C PHE A 83 -7.56 -12.89 -22.50
N LEU A 84 -6.81 -12.43 -21.50
CA LEU A 84 -5.90 -13.28 -20.73
C LEU A 84 -6.62 -14.37 -19.93
N ARG A 85 -7.83 -14.08 -19.45
CA ARG A 85 -8.70 -15.04 -18.76
C ARG A 85 -9.33 -16.08 -19.70
N ALA A 86 -9.34 -15.79 -21.01
CA ALA A 86 -9.79 -16.70 -22.06
C ALA A 86 -8.67 -17.60 -22.61
N VAL A 87 -7.39 -17.28 -22.35
CA VAL A 87 -6.24 -18.09 -22.79
C VAL A 87 -6.26 -19.45 -22.09
N ASN A 88 -6.08 -20.53 -22.87
CA ASN A 88 -5.80 -21.85 -22.31
C ASN A 88 -4.31 -21.99 -22.00
N TRP A 89 -3.92 -21.69 -20.77
CA TRP A 89 -2.53 -21.76 -20.28
C TRP A 89 -1.96 -23.18 -20.15
N THR A 90 -2.71 -24.22 -20.53
CA THR A 90 -2.19 -25.59 -20.68
C THR A 90 -1.77 -25.90 -22.12
N SER A 91 -2.18 -25.08 -23.10
CA SER A 91 -1.87 -25.26 -24.52
C SER A 91 -0.70 -24.38 -24.95
N ARG A 92 0.41 -25.01 -25.34
CA ARG A 92 1.61 -24.32 -25.85
C ARG A 92 1.30 -23.39 -27.03
N LEU A 93 0.35 -23.77 -27.89
CA LEU A 93 -0.07 -22.97 -29.04
C LEU A 93 -0.84 -21.71 -28.62
N HIS A 94 -1.74 -21.82 -27.63
CA HIS A 94 -2.49 -20.66 -27.11
C HIS A 94 -1.56 -19.69 -26.36
N ILE A 95 -0.59 -20.21 -25.59
CA ILE A 95 0.41 -19.38 -24.89
C ILE A 95 1.24 -18.59 -25.91
N ALA A 96 1.78 -19.27 -26.93
CA ALA A 96 2.57 -18.61 -27.97
C ALA A 96 1.77 -17.54 -28.72
N GLU A 97 0.49 -17.80 -29.02
CA GLU A 97 -0.41 -16.82 -29.63
C GLU A 97 -0.67 -15.62 -28.71
N ALA A 98 -0.96 -15.86 -27.43
CA ALA A 98 -1.16 -14.79 -26.46
C ALA A 98 0.08 -13.90 -26.33
N HIS A 99 1.27 -14.50 -26.28
CA HIS A 99 2.54 -13.78 -26.25
C HIS A 99 2.79 -12.92 -27.50
N LYS A 100 2.28 -13.31 -28.68
CA LYS A 100 2.33 -12.46 -29.89
C LYS A 100 1.48 -11.20 -29.70
N TYR A 101 0.25 -11.36 -29.22
CA TYR A 101 -0.65 -10.23 -28.96
C TYR A 101 -0.13 -9.29 -27.87
N LEU A 102 0.44 -9.83 -26.79
CA LEU A 102 1.01 -9.02 -25.71
C LEU A 102 2.09 -8.04 -26.18
N ARG A 103 2.83 -8.37 -27.25
CA ARG A 103 3.87 -7.47 -27.80
C ARG A 103 3.30 -6.23 -28.48
N VAL A 104 2.08 -6.33 -29.00
CA VAL A 104 1.41 -5.27 -29.78
C VAL A 104 0.18 -4.71 -29.08
N TRP A 105 -0.21 -5.26 -27.93
CA TRP A 105 -1.41 -4.84 -27.21
C TRP A 105 -1.33 -3.37 -26.83
N ARG A 106 -2.43 -2.64 -27.06
CA ARG A 106 -2.49 -1.22 -26.75
C ARG A 106 -2.36 -0.99 -25.24
N LYS A 107 -1.44 -0.10 -24.88
CA LYS A 107 -1.23 0.33 -23.49
C LYS A 107 -2.52 0.88 -22.85
N PRO A 108 -2.79 0.62 -21.55
CA PRO A 108 -3.93 1.19 -20.85
C PRO A 108 -3.88 2.72 -20.77
N LEU A 109 -5.06 3.32 -20.66
CA LEU A 109 -5.22 4.77 -20.48
C LEU A 109 -4.65 5.20 -19.12
N TYR A 110 -4.94 4.44 -18.06
CA TYR A 110 -4.39 4.65 -16.73
C TYR A 110 -3.38 3.56 -16.42
N LEU A 111 -2.17 3.94 -16.03
CA LEU A 111 -1.10 2.97 -15.75
C LEU A 111 -1.43 2.09 -14.53
N ALA A 112 -2.24 2.59 -13.61
CA ALA A 112 -2.74 1.84 -12.47
C ALA A 112 -3.56 0.60 -12.87
N ASP A 113 -4.18 0.58 -14.05
CA ASP A 113 -4.93 -0.58 -14.55
C ASP A 113 -4.01 -1.81 -14.74
N ALA A 114 -2.71 -1.58 -14.97
CA ALA A 114 -1.73 -2.66 -15.07
C ALA A 114 -1.54 -3.43 -13.75
N LEU A 115 -1.95 -2.88 -12.61
CA LEU A 115 -1.89 -3.57 -11.31
C LEU A 115 -2.72 -4.85 -11.30
N GLU A 116 -3.84 -4.89 -12.05
CA GLU A 116 -4.66 -6.11 -12.14
C GLU A 116 -3.84 -7.30 -12.65
N LEU A 117 -2.96 -7.06 -13.62
CA LEU A 117 -2.14 -8.09 -14.26
C LEU A 117 -1.02 -8.64 -13.34
N LEU A 118 -0.87 -8.06 -12.15
CA LEU A 118 0.05 -8.53 -11.10
C LEU A 118 -0.66 -9.34 -10.00
N ASP A 119 -1.96 -9.59 -10.14
CA ASP A 119 -2.75 -10.42 -9.23
C ASP A 119 -2.42 -11.93 -9.37
N TYR A 120 -2.87 -12.75 -8.41
CA TYR A 120 -2.65 -14.20 -8.39
C TYR A 120 -3.22 -14.94 -9.61
N ARG A 121 -4.20 -14.33 -10.31
CA ARG A 121 -4.82 -14.88 -11.52
C ARG A 121 -3.86 -14.92 -12.71
N TYR A 122 -2.76 -14.16 -12.66
CA TYR A 122 -1.82 -13.98 -13.78
C TYR A 122 -0.41 -14.43 -13.36
N ALA A 123 -0.11 -15.71 -13.57
CA ALA A 123 1.20 -16.30 -13.24
C ALA A 123 2.20 -16.26 -14.41
N ASP A 124 1.75 -15.99 -15.64
CA ASP A 124 2.61 -15.96 -16.83
C ASP A 124 3.63 -14.82 -16.77
N THR A 125 4.90 -15.14 -17.04
CA THR A 125 6.00 -14.17 -16.91
C THR A 125 5.88 -13.02 -17.92
N CYS A 126 5.48 -13.28 -19.17
CA CYS A 126 5.35 -12.23 -20.18
C CYS A 126 4.22 -11.26 -19.85
N VAL A 127 3.11 -11.74 -19.28
CA VAL A 127 2.02 -10.88 -18.78
C VAL A 127 2.52 -9.95 -17.69
N ARG A 128 3.20 -10.50 -16.67
CA ARG A 128 3.69 -9.72 -15.53
C ARG A 128 4.79 -8.74 -15.93
N GLU A 129 5.69 -9.14 -16.84
CA GLU A 129 6.71 -8.25 -17.42
C GLU A 129 6.10 -7.07 -18.19
N LEU A 130 5.03 -7.31 -18.96
CA LEU A 130 4.31 -6.24 -19.66
C LEU A 130 3.67 -5.25 -18.68
N ALA A 131 3.05 -5.77 -17.62
CA ALA A 131 2.47 -4.94 -16.57
C ALA A 131 3.53 -4.05 -15.90
N VAL A 132 4.67 -4.64 -15.49
CA VAL A 132 5.80 -3.91 -14.91
C VAL A 132 6.36 -2.88 -15.89
N LYS A 133 6.44 -3.21 -17.19
CA LYS A 133 6.89 -2.26 -18.23
C LYS A 133 6.00 -1.01 -18.26
N TRP A 134 4.68 -1.17 -18.22
CA TRP A 134 3.76 -0.03 -18.19
C TRP A 134 3.84 0.76 -16.88
N LEU A 135 3.96 0.08 -15.74
CA LEU A 135 4.14 0.70 -14.43
C LEU A 135 5.47 1.46 -14.32
N ASP A 136 6.51 1.05 -15.05
CA ASP A 136 7.79 1.78 -15.03
C ASP A 136 7.71 3.18 -15.64
N GLU A 137 6.69 3.44 -16.46
CA GLU A 137 6.42 4.78 -17.01
C GLU A 137 5.64 5.68 -16.04
N MET A 138 5.11 5.13 -14.94
CA MET A 138 4.37 5.86 -13.92
C MET A 138 5.30 6.81 -13.13
N HIS A 139 4.84 8.02 -12.81
CA HIS A 139 5.60 8.95 -11.98
C HIS A 139 5.70 8.45 -10.53
N ASP A 140 6.80 8.75 -9.82
CA ASP A 140 7.02 8.26 -8.44
C ASP A 140 5.93 8.71 -7.45
N SER A 141 5.30 9.87 -7.67
CA SER A 141 4.18 10.33 -6.82
C SER A 141 2.92 9.49 -6.95
N GLU A 142 2.66 8.97 -8.14
CA GLU A 142 1.54 8.07 -8.39
C GLU A 142 1.92 6.64 -7.96
N LEU A 143 3.16 6.21 -8.28
CA LEU A 143 3.66 4.89 -7.88
C LEU A 143 3.63 4.69 -6.36
N GLN A 144 3.99 5.72 -5.59
CA GLN A 144 3.96 5.66 -4.13
C GLN A 144 2.57 5.32 -3.59
N GLN A 145 1.49 5.74 -4.27
CA GLN A 145 0.11 5.48 -3.85
C GLN A 145 -0.29 4.03 -4.02
N TYR A 146 0.41 3.27 -4.86
CA TYR A 146 0.15 1.84 -5.11
C TYR A 146 1.27 0.95 -4.56
N LEU A 147 2.27 1.53 -3.90
CA LEU A 147 3.47 0.83 -3.46
C LEU A 147 3.14 -0.29 -2.47
N LEU A 148 2.14 -0.09 -1.60
CA LEU A 148 1.69 -1.14 -0.67
C LEU A 148 1.17 -2.35 -1.45
N GLN A 149 0.31 -2.14 -2.46
CA GLN A 149 -0.25 -3.20 -3.32
C GLN A 149 0.85 -3.90 -4.12
N LEU A 150 1.79 -3.13 -4.67
CA LEU A 150 2.93 -3.70 -5.41
C LEU A 150 3.81 -4.61 -4.53
N VAL A 151 4.01 -4.25 -3.26
CA VAL A 151 4.69 -5.13 -2.30
C VAL A 151 3.87 -6.39 -2.02
N GLN A 152 2.54 -6.32 -2.00
CA GLN A 152 1.70 -7.52 -1.89
C GLN A 152 1.78 -8.40 -3.15
N CYS A 153 1.80 -7.80 -4.34
CA CYS A 153 1.93 -8.52 -5.61
C CYS A 153 3.24 -9.33 -5.70
N LEU A 154 4.28 -8.94 -4.96
CA LEU A 154 5.50 -9.74 -4.85
C LEU A 154 5.22 -11.15 -4.31
N LYS A 155 4.15 -11.39 -3.55
CA LYS A 155 3.82 -12.73 -3.02
C LYS A 155 3.35 -13.69 -4.12
N TYR A 156 2.89 -13.17 -5.25
CA TYR A 156 2.41 -13.95 -6.39
C TYR A 156 3.48 -14.17 -7.48
N GLU A 157 4.70 -13.67 -7.27
CA GLU A 157 5.81 -13.98 -8.18
C GLU A 157 6.24 -15.45 -8.05
N ASN A 158 6.43 -16.14 -9.16
CA ASN A 158 6.89 -17.54 -9.18
C ASN A 158 8.33 -17.70 -8.67
N HIS A 159 9.14 -16.65 -8.84
CA HIS A 159 10.56 -16.65 -8.50
C HIS A 159 10.91 -15.42 -7.66
N HIS A 160 11.96 -15.52 -6.83
CA HIS A 160 12.47 -14.38 -6.07
C HIS A 160 12.96 -13.26 -6.99
N ASP A 161 13.69 -13.66 -8.04
CA ASP A 161 14.12 -12.77 -9.09
C ASP A 161 13.01 -12.63 -10.14
N SER A 162 12.48 -11.42 -10.27
CA SER A 162 11.34 -11.11 -11.11
C SER A 162 11.41 -9.69 -11.63
N ALA A 163 10.65 -9.37 -12.68
CA ALA A 163 10.57 -8.01 -13.19
C ALA A 163 10.08 -7.03 -12.10
N LEU A 164 9.10 -7.44 -11.30
CA LEU A 164 8.52 -6.64 -10.23
C LEU A 164 9.54 -6.36 -9.10
N SER A 165 10.29 -7.37 -8.65
CA SER A 165 11.30 -7.19 -7.60
C SER A 165 12.42 -6.25 -8.04
N ARG A 166 12.97 -6.46 -9.25
CA ARG A 166 13.99 -5.59 -9.84
C ARG A 166 13.48 -4.16 -10.04
N PHE A 167 12.24 -4.01 -10.51
CA PHE A 167 11.59 -2.71 -10.68
C PHE A 167 11.51 -1.94 -9.36
N LEU A 168 10.97 -2.56 -8.31
CA LEU A 168 10.80 -1.91 -7.01
C LEU A 168 12.14 -1.51 -6.38
N ILE A 169 13.15 -2.39 -6.43
CA ILE A 169 14.50 -2.06 -5.94
C ILE A 169 15.09 -0.89 -6.73
N ARG A 170 15.05 -0.95 -8.07
CA ARG A 170 15.58 0.13 -8.92
C ARG A 170 14.90 1.47 -8.65
N ARG A 171 13.57 1.49 -8.54
CA ARG A 171 12.80 2.72 -8.23
C ARG A 171 13.12 3.22 -6.82
N GLY A 172 13.21 2.31 -5.85
CA GLY A 172 13.59 2.61 -4.48
C GLY A 172 14.97 3.24 -4.37
N LEU A 173 15.97 2.72 -5.08
CA LEU A 173 17.33 3.26 -5.10
C LEU A 173 17.42 4.61 -5.83
N LYS A 174 16.66 4.81 -6.90
CA LYS A 174 16.61 6.09 -7.64
C LYS A 174 15.93 7.20 -6.84
N ASN A 175 14.90 6.87 -6.06
CA ASN A 175 14.16 7.82 -5.25
C ASN A 175 13.99 7.31 -3.81
N PRO A 176 15.05 7.37 -2.99
CA PRO A 176 15.08 6.75 -1.66
C PRO A 176 14.12 7.40 -0.67
N TYR A 177 13.79 8.68 -0.81
CA TYR A 177 12.89 9.37 0.12
C TYR A 177 11.41 9.18 -0.20
N GLN A 178 11.06 8.87 -1.44
CA GLN A 178 9.66 8.73 -1.85
C GLN A 178 9.24 7.28 -2.08
N ILE A 179 10.15 6.44 -2.57
CA ILE A 179 9.90 5.02 -2.85
C ILE A 179 10.69 4.15 -1.88
N GLY A 180 12.01 4.31 -1.81
CA GLY A 180 12.89 3.38 -1.10
C GLY A 180 12.60 3.25 0.39
N HIS A 181 12.34 4.37 1.07
CA HIS A 181 11.97 4.41 2.49
C HIS A 181 10.69 3.61 2.77
N TYR A 182 9.65 3.80 1.96
CA TYR A 182 8.37 3.11 2.15
C TYR A 182 8.45 1.65 1.72
N LEU A 183 9.19 1.34 0.64
CA LEU A 183 9.48 -0.03 0.23
C LEU A 183 10.14 -0.82 1.37
N PHE A 184 11.16 -0.24 2.02
CA PHE A 184 11.79 -0.85 3.19
C PHE A 184 10.75 -1.17 4.28
N TRP A 185 9.93 -0.20 4.67
CA TRP A 185 8.97 -0.40 5.77
C TRP A 185 7.87 -1.40 5.43
N HIS A 186 7.37 -1.41 4.19
CA HIS A 186 6.38 -2.38 3.73
C HIS A 186 6.95 -3.81 3.73
N LEU A 187 8.16 -4.02 3.22
CA LEU A 187 8.83 -5.32 3.30
C LEU A 187 9.13 -5.72 4.75
N LYS A 188 9.65 -4.78 5.55
CA LYS A 188 10.06 -5.02 6.94
C LYS A 188 8.88 -5.33 7.87
N ALA A 189 7.70 -4.78 7.57
CA ALA A 189 6.47 -5.03 8.32
C ALA A 189 6.08 -6.52 8.31
N GLU A 190 6.28 -7.19 7.18
CA GLU A 190 5.85 -8.57 6.95
C GLU A 190 6.99 -9.59 6.94
N TYR A 191 8.24 -9.13 7.03
CA TYR A 191 9.44 -9.99 7.09
C TYR A 191 9.39 -11.11 8.14
N HIS A 192 8.56 -10.98 9.18
CA HIS A 192 8.38 -12.01 10.20
C HIS A 192 7.60 -13.24 9.71
N SER A 193 6.87 -13.14 8.60
CA SER A 193 6.10 -14.24 8.03
C SER A 193 7.01 -15.22 7.28
N LEU A 194 6.92 -16.51 7.63
CA LEU A 194 7.72 -17.58 7.03
C LEU A 194 7.47 -17.76 5.53
N GLU A 195 6.28 -17.38 5.04
CA GLU A 195 5.90 -17.53 3.64
C GLU A 195 6.67 -16.57 2.71
N VAL A 196 7.16 -15.44 3.26
CA VAL A 196 7.74 -14.35 2.45
C VAL A 196 9.11 -13.89 2.95
N CYS A 197 9.55 -14.36 4.12
CA CYS A 197 10.76 -13.85 4.78
C CYS A 197 12.01 -13.97 3.91
N GLU A 198 12.18 -15.06 3.16
CA GLU A 198 13.32 -15.23 2.26
C GLU A 198 13.32 -14.19 1.14
N ARG A 199 12.19 -14.07 0.41
CA ARG A 199 12.03 -13.09 -0.67
C ARG A 199 12.23 -11.66 -0.18
N PHE A 200 11.54 -11.30 0.91
CA PHE A 200 11.62 -9.94 1.45
C PHE A 200 12.99 -9.67 2.07
N GLY A 201 13.64 -10.68 2.64
CA GLY A 201 15.00 -10.60 3.17
C GLY A 201 16.02 -10.28 2.08
N LEU A 202 16.01 -11.04 0.98
CA LEU A 202 16.89 -10.81 -0.17
C LEU A 202 16.71 -9.40 -0.75
N MET A 203 15.46 -8.94 -0.89
CA MET A 203 15.17 -7.60 -1.38
C MET A 203 15.63 -6.50 -0.42
N LEU A 204 15.43 -6.69 0.90
CA LEU A 204 15.88 -5.77 1.93
C LEU A 204 17.41 -5.67 1.95
N GLU A 205 18.10 -6.81 1.88
CA GLU A 205 19.57 -6.86 1.82
C GLU A 205 20.08 -6.09 0.61
N GLU A 206 19.56 -6.39 -0.59
CA GLU A 206 19.95 -5.75 -1.83
C GLU A 206 19.71 -4.22 -1.77
N TYR A 207 18.54 -3.79 -1.31
CA TYR A 207 18.25 -2.36 -1.16
C TYR A 207 19.20 -1.69 -0.15
N LEU A 208 19.36 -2.26 1.05
CA LEU A 208 20.18 -1.66 2.11
C LEU A 208 21.65 -1.58 1.73
N LYS A 209 22.16 -2.55 0.96
CA LYS A 209 23.54 -2.59 0.47
C LYS A 209 23.88 -1.39 -0.41
N TYR A 210 22.94 -0.94 -1.24
CA TYR A 210 23.18 0.13 -2.23
C TYR A 210 22.55 1.48 -1.89
N ALA A 211 21.64 1.56 -0.91
CA ALA A 211 20.91 2.80 -0.64
C ALA A 211 21.73 3.88 0.11
N GLY A 212 22.93 3.58 0.63
CA GLY A 212 23.84 4.58 1.21
C GLY A 212 23.32 5.20 2.52
N GLU A 213 23.34 6.53 2.63
CA GLU A 213 22.87 7.26 3.84
C GLU A 213 21.43 6.90 4.26
N PRO A 214 20.44 6.75 3.35
CA PRO A 214 19.14 6.17 3.66
C PRO A 214 19.21 4.88 4.51
N SER A 215 20.11 3.94 4.22
CA SER A 215 20.27 2.70 5.01
C SER A 215 20.68 3.00 6.46
N ARG A 216 21.55 3.98 6.67
CA ARG A 216 21.96 4.42 8.02
C ARG A 216 20.78 5.02 8.78
N GLN A 217 19.97 5.84 8.12
CA GLN A 217 18.76 6.42 8.73
C GLN A 217 17.74 5.34 9.09
N LEU A 218 17.51 4.36 8.23
CA LEU A 218 16.63 3.22 8.51
C LEU A 218 17.13 2.38 9.69
N PHE A 219 18.43 2.15 9.81
CA PHE A 219 19.02 1.49 10.97
C PHE A 219 18.73 2.27 12.28
N ILE A 220 18.97 3.59 12.29
CA ILE A 220 18.68 4.45 13.44
C ILE A 220 17.19 4.38 13.80
N GLN A 221 16.30 4.46 12.81
CA GLN A 221 14.86 4.32 13.01
C GLN A 221 14.51 2.98 13.68
N CYS A 222 15.04 1.86 13.18
CA CYS A 222 14.82 0.54 13.77
C CYS A 222 15.29 0.46 15.23
N MET A 223 16.45 1.05 15.55
CA MET A 223 16.97 1.05 16.92
C MET A 223 16.12 1.90 17.86
N THR A 224 15.67 3.09 17.41
CA THR A 224 14.78 3.95 18.19
C THR A 224 13.41 3.28 18.42
N LEU A 225 12.83 2.62 17.42
CA LEU A 225 11.57 1.89 17.56
C LEU A 225 11.66 0.75 18.58
N LYS A 226 12.74 -0.03 18.56
CA LYS A 226 13.01 -1.07 19.58
C LYS A 226 13.10 -0.48 20.99
N ARG A 227 13.66 0.73 21.14
CA ARG A 227 13.72 1.43 22.43
C ARG A 227 12.34 1.90 22.87
N PHE A 228 11.49 2.36 21.95
CA PHE A 228 10.09 2.68 22.27
C PHE A 228 9.28 1.45 22.67
N GLU A 229 9.46 0.31 22.00
CA GLU A 229 8.85 -0.97 22.39
C GLU A 229 9.21 -1.34 23.83
N PHE A 230 10.50 -1.28 24.17
CA PHE A 230 10.98 -1.57 25.52
C PHE A 230 10.41 -0.60 26.57
N ILE A 231 10.30 0.69 26.24
CA ILE A 231 9.69 1.69 27.11
C ILE A 231 8.20 1.38 27.31
N ALA A 232 7.46 1.11 26.24
CA ALA A 232 6.04 0.77 26.31
C ALA A 232 5.80 -0.47 27.18
N GLU A 233 6.61 -1.51 27.03
CA GLU A 233 6.53 -2.73 27.85
C GLU A 233 6.81 -2.44 29.34
N LYS A 234 7.81 -1.61 29.65
CA LYS A 234 8.12 -1.18 31.02
C LYS A 234 6.96 -0.43 31.66
N ILE A 235 6.35 0.51 30.93
CA ILE A 235 5.20 1.27 31.42
C ILE A 235 3.98 0.35 31.58
N PHE A 236 3.75 -0.57 30.65
CA PHE A 236 2.69 -1.57 30.76
C PHE A 236 2.80 -2.38 32.06
N LYS A 237 4.00 -2.88 32.39
CA LYS A 237 4.25 -3.60 33.65
C LYS A 237 4.08 -2.70 34.88
N ALA A 238 4.60 -1.48 34.83
CA ALA A 238 4.50 -0.52 35.93
C ALA A 238 3.05 -0.11 36.24
N LYS A 239 2.18 0.00 35.23
CA LYS A 239 0.77 0.37 35.39
C LYS A 239 -0.01 -0.57 36.31
N HIS A 240 0.43 -1.82 36.45
CA HIS A 240 -0.18 -2.80 37.34
C HIS A 240 0.24 -2.67 38.82
N THR A 241 1.34 -1.96 39.10
CA THR A 241 1.97 -1.93 40.44
C THR A 241 2.25 -0.52 40.95
N GLN A 242 2.18 0.50 40.11
CA GLN A 242 2.62 1.86 40.40
C GLN A 242 1.53 2.89 40.10
N THR A 243 1.62 4.05 40.73
CA THR A 243 0.72 5.17 40.47
C THR A 243 0.98 5.81 39.10
N PRO A 244 0.01 6.54 38.51
CA PRO A 244 0.22 7.26 37.26
C PRO A 244 1.42 8.22 37.29
N GLU A 245 1.65 8.88 38.42
CA GLU A 245 2.77 9.83 38.58
C GLU A 245 4.13 9.11 38.58
N GLN A 246 4.21 7.93 39.20
CA GLN A 246 5.39 7.07 39.14
C GLN A 246 5.65 6.56 37.71
N CYS A 247 4.60 6.13 37.00
CA CYS A 247 4.69 5.73 35.59
C CYS A 247 5.17 6.88 34.70
N LYS A 248 4.68 8.11 34.93
CA LYS A 248 5.12 9.31 34.21
C LYS A 248 6.60 9.62 34.48
N LYS A 249 7.05 9.52 35.73
CA LYS A 249 8.47 9.66 36.08
C LYS A 249 9.33 8.59 35.41
N LEU A 250 8.85 7.34 35.35
CA LEU A 250 9.53 6.25 34.66
C LEU A 250 9.65 6.52 33.15
N LEU A 251 8.56 6.95 32.50
CA LEU A 251 8.56 7.32 31.08
C LEU A 251 9.61 8.40 30.80
N ARG A 252 9.59 9.49 31.59
CA ARG A 252 10.54 10.60 31.43
C ARG A 252 11.98 10.14 31.61
N LYS A 253 12.27 9.33 32.63
CA LYS A 253 13.60 8.78 32.89
C LYS A 253 14.11 7.94 31.70
N GLU A 254 13.29 7.07 31.14
CA GLU A 254 13.71 6.20 30.03
C GLU A 254 13.84 6.98 28.70
N LEU A 255 12.98 7.97 28.45
CA LEU A 255 13.11 8.86 27.29
C LEU A 255 14.35 9.77 27.39
N GLN A 256 14.71 10.25 28.59
CA GLN A 256 15.95 10.99 28.80
C GLN A 256 17.19 10.13 28.50
N LYS A 257 17.17 8.85 28.87
CA LYS A 257 18.24 7.92 28.49
C LYS A 257 18.33 7.77 26.98
N LEU A 258 17.19 7.54 26.31
CA LEU A 258 17.14 7.46 24.85
C LEU A 258 17.67 8.74 24.18
N ASN A 259 17.34 9.92 24.69
CA ASN A 259 17.84 11.20 24.16
C ASN A 259 19.37 11.31 24.14
N ARG A 260 20.07 10.69 25.09
CA ARG A 260 21.55 10.68 25.13
C ARG A 260 22.14 9.87 23.98
N ASP A 261 21.44 8.81 23.59
CA ASP A 261 21.86 7.88 22.54
C ASP A 261 21.43 8.35 21.13
N LEU A 262 20.49 9.30 21.03
CA LEU A 262 20.03 9.82 19.73
C LEU A 262 21.12 10.63 19.02
N PRO A 263 21.28 10.48 17.70
CA PRO A 263 22.18 11.30 16.89
C PRO A 263 21.74 12.77 16.85
N GLU A 264 22.49 13.61 16.12
CA GLU A 264 22.14 15.02 15.89
C GLU A 264 20.73 15.16 15.27
N PHE A 265 20.43 14.32 14.28
CA PHE A 265 19.09 14.18 13.74
C PHE A 265 18.79 12.74 13.32
N MET A 266 17.51 12.39 13.30
CA MET A 266 16.98 11.17 12.71
C MET A 266 15.77 11.47 11.83
N GLN A 267 15.58 10.69 10.77
CA GLN A 267 14.34 10.71 10.00
C GLN A 267 13.22 9.93 10.72
N ILE A 268 11.97 10.35 10.55
CA ILE A 268 10.81 9.68 11.15
C ILE A 268 10.22 8.64 10.18
N PRO A 269 9.90 7.41 10.63
CA PRO A 269 9.30 6.37 9.78
C PRO A 269 8.07 6.80 8.98
N LEU A 270 7.22 7.66 9.54
CA LEU A 270 6.03 8.16 8.84
C LEU A 270 6.36 8.99 7.58
N ASN A 271 7.47 9.72 7.61
CA ASN A 271 7.89 10.60 6.53
C ASN A 271 9.39 10.88 6.63
N PRO A 272 10.20 10.42 5.67
CA PRO A 272 11.65 10.62 5.74
C PRO A 272 12.07 12.10 5.57
N ARG A 273 11.16 12.98 5.14
CA ARG A 273 11.39 14.43 5.12
C ARG A 273 11.30 15.06 6.50
N TRP A 274 10.67 14.40 7.47
CA TRP A 274 10.62 14.86 8.85
C TRP A 274 11.91 14.47 9.58
N LYS A 275 12.76 15.45 9.83
CA LYS A 275 14.00 15.30 10.59
C LYS A 275 13.76 15.75 12.03
N ALA A 276 13.94 14.84 12.97
CA ALA A 276 13.81 15.07 14.40
C ALA A 276 15.21 15.17 15.04
N LYS A 277 15.39 16.14 15.96
CA LYS A 277 16.58 16.24 16.82
C LYS A 277 16.38 15.39 18.08
N LYS A 278 16.03 16.04 19.20
CA LYS A 278 15.80 15.38 20.50
C LYS A 278 14.30 15.23 20.78
N ILE A 279 13.98 14.34 21.70
CA ILE A 279 12.63 14.15 22.23
C ILE A 279 12.37 15.22 23.30
N LYS A 280 11.29 15.98 23.16
CA LYS A 280 10.81 16.92 24.19
C LYS A 280 10.08 16.14 25.28
N VAL A 281 10.88 15.56 26.18
CA VAL A 281 10.45 14.60 27.20
C VAL A 281 9.27 15.11 28.03
N ASP A 282 9.24 16.39 28.38
CA ASP A 282 8.18 16.96 29.21
C ASP A 282 6.82 17.00 28.53
N LYS A 283 6.79 17.01 27.19
CA LYS A 283 5.57 16.97 26.36
C LYS A 283 5.15 15.55 25.99
N CYS A 284 5.94 14.53 26.32
CA CYS A 284 5.61 13.14 26.03
C CYS A 284 4.67 12.54 27.08
N ARG A 285 3.81 11.61 26.68
CA ARG A 285 2.89 10.90 27.57
C ARG A 285 2.65 9.48 27.07
N TYR A 286 2.17 8.60 27.95
CA TYR A 286 1.60 7.32 27.53
C TYR A 286 0.07 7.43 27.56
N MET A 287 -0.61 6.74 26.65
CA MET A 287 -2.07 6.74 26.59
C MET A 287 -2.64 5.72 27.58
N GLY A 288 -3.81 6.03 28.16
CA GLY A 288 -4.46 5.20 29.18
C GLY A 288 -5.01 3.86 28.68
N SER A 289 -5.00 3.61 27.36
CA SER A 289 -5.56 2.40 26.75
C SER A 289 -4.77 1.11 27.09
N LYS A 290 -5.34 -0.05 26.73
CA LYS A 290 -4.83 -1.38 27.10
C LYS A 290 -3.39 -1.63 26.66
N LYS A 291 -3.01 -1.18 25.45
CA LYS A 291 -1.70 -1.45 24.84
C LYS A 291 -0.64 -0.36 25.13
N VAL A 292 -0.95 0.64 25.96
CA VAL A 292 -0.04 1.74 26.34
C VAL A 292 0.68 2.38 25.13
N PRO A 293 -0.05 2.92 24.13
CA PRO A 293 0.55 3.73 23.09
C PRO A 293 1.37 4.89 23.67
N LEU A 294 2.50 5.22 23.05
CA LEU A 294 3.37 6.31 23.46
C LEU A 294 3.14 7.53 22.57
N TRP A 295 2.76 8.64 23.17
CA TRP A 295 2.74 9.95 22.55
C TRP A 295 4.12 10.57 22.66
N ILE A 296 4.82 10.65 21.54
CA ILE A 296 6.19 11.16 21.46
C ILE A 296 6.19 12.49 20.73
N VAL A 297 6.87 13.47 21.33
CA VAL A 297 7.07 14.80 20.76
C VAL A 297 8.55 14.99 20.49
N PHE A 298 8.91 15.17 19.22
CA PHE A 298 10.26 15.47 18.80
C PHE A 298 10.40 16.97 18.50
N GLU A 299 11.56 17.52 18.85
CA GLU A 299 12.01 18.79 18.31
C GLU A 299 12.29 18.63 16.82
N ASN A 300 11.70 19.51 16.01
CA ASN A 300 11.93 19.53 14.58
C ASN A 300 13.35 20.07 14.30
N ALA A 301 14.05 19.45 13.35
CA ALA A 301 15.36 19.94 12.93
C ALA A 301 15.25 21.27 12.17
N ASP A 302 14.12 21.53 11.51
CA ASP A 302 13.80 22.82 10.93
C ASP A 302 13.31 23.79 12.04
N PRO A 303 14.05 24.86 12.35
CA PRO A 303 13.70 25.79 13.41
C PRO A 303 12.44 26.61 13.12
N SER A 304 11.98 26.66 11.87
CA SER A 304 10.75 27.36 11.46
C SER A 304 9.51 26.48 11.55
N ALA A 305 9.68 25.16 11.71
CA ALA A 305 8.59 24.20 11.73
C ALA A 305 8.18 23.82 13.16
N SER A 306 6.92 23.41 13.31
CA SER A 306 6.40 22.90 14.58
C SER A 306 7.02 21.56 14.97
N ASP A 307 6.91 21.24 16.26
CA ASP A 307 7.30 19.94 16.82
C ASP A 307 6.64 18.78 16.06
N ILE A 308 7.39 17.70 15.84
CA ILE A 308 6.88 16.50 15.20
C ILE A 308 6.23 15.64 16.27
N VAL A 309 4.93 15.38 16.14
CA VAL A 309 4.16 14.61 17.13
C VAL A 309 3.68 13.31 16.52
N VAL A 310 4.02 12.20 17.17
CA VAL A 310 3.68 10.86 16.70
C VAL A 310 3.11 10.02 17.84
N LEU A 311 2.23 9.10 17.47
CA LEU A 311 1.75 8.04 18.35
C LEU A 311 2.44 6.73 17.96
N PHE A 312 3.30 6.22 18.83
CA PHE A 312 3.88 4.89 18.69
C PHE A 312 2.97 3.85 19.35
N LYS A 313 2.67 2.77 18.63
CA LYS A 313 1.88 1.65 19.11
C LYS A 313 2.68 0.36 19.03
N SER A 314 2.63 -0.45 20.09
CA SER A 314 3.16 -1.80 20.13
C SER A 314 2.10 -2.72 20.72
N GLY A 315 1.73 -3.76 19.97
CA GLY A 315 0.66 -4.68 20.32
C GLY A 315 -0.61 -4.53 19.49
N ASP A 316 -0.63 -3.65 18.49
CA ASP A 316 -1.74 -3.40 17.55
C ASP A 316 -1.20 -3.52 16.12
N ASP A 317 -1.87 -4.29 15.26
CA ASP A 317 -1.52 -4.39 13.84
C ASP A 317 -2.10 -3.22 13.05
N LEU A 318 -1.21 -2.34 12.55
CA LEU A 318 -1.59 -1.13 11.81
C LEU A 318 -1.69 -1.35 10.29
N ARG A 319 -1.55 -2.59 9.78
CA ARG A 319 -1.65 -2.84 8.34
C ARG A 319 -3.05 -2.53 7.80
N GLN A 320 -4.10 -2.78 8.58
CA GLN A 320 -5.47 -2.41 8.21
C GLN A 320 -5.63 -0.88 8.15
N ASP A 321 -5.18 -0.16 9.18
CA ASP A 321 -5.18 1.30 9.20
C ASP A 321 -4.43 1.89 8.00
N MET A 322 -3.26 1.34 7.66
CA MET A 322 -2.50 1.76 6.48
C MET A 322 -3.30 1.61 5.19
N LEU A 323 -3.95 0.47 4.98
CA LEU A 323 -4.74 0.20 3.79
C LEU A 323 -5.92 1.19 3.68
N ILE A 324 -6.64 1.42 4.77
CA ILE A 324 -7.79 2.34 4.79
C ILE A 324 -7.35 3.79 4.53
N ILE A 325 -6.26 4.24 5.14
CA ILE A 325 -5.72 5.59 4.91
C ILE A 325 -5.23 5.76 3.47
N GLN A 326 -4.61 4.72 2.90
CA GLN A 326 -4.18 4.72 1.50
C GLN A 326 -5.40 4.81 0.57
N LEU A 327 -6.45 4.01 0.82
CA LEU A 327 -7.70 4.07 0.06
C LEU A 327 -8.34 5.45 0.13
N LEU A 328 -8.40 6.06 1.31
CA LEU A 328 -8.88 7.44 1.49
C LEU A 328 -8.04 8.45 0.68
N SER A 329 -6.73 8.26 0.61
CA SER A 329 -5.83 9.12 -0.17
C SER A 329 -6.08 8.99 -1.68
N VAL A 330 -6.32 7.77 -2.16
CA VAL A 330 -6.67 7.51 -3.57
C VAL A 330 -8.04 8.11 -3.90
N MET A 331 -9.05 7.94 -3.03
CA MET A 331 -10.37 8.55 -3.21
C MET A 331 -10.29 10.09 -3.26
N ASP A 332 -9.52 10.69 -2.34
CA ASP A 332 -9.29 12.14 -2.31
C ASP A 332 -8.67 12.64 -3.63
N GLU A 333 -7.65 11.95 -4.13
CA GLU A 333 -7.04 12.29 -5.41
C GLU A 333 -8.02 12.18 -6.59
N MET A 334 -8.84 11.13 -6.63
CA MET A 334 -9.85 10.96 -7.68
C MET A 334 -10.87 12.10 -7.67
N TRP A 335 -11.31 12.53 -6.49
CA TRP A 335 -12.22 13.66 -6.34
C TRP A 335 -11.56 14.99 -6.72
N LEU A 336 -10.31 15.22 -6.31
CA LEU A 336 -9.53 16.40 -6.69
C LEU A 336 -9.31 16.48 -8.20
N ARG A 337 -8.98 15.37 -8.88
CA ARG A 337 -8.89 15.28 -10.34
C ARG A 337 -10.22 15.64 -11.02
N SER A 338 -11.34 15.34 -10.36
CA SER A 338 -12.70 15.69 -10.79
C SER A 338 -13.14 17.10 -10.33
N LYS A 339 -12.23 17.91 -9.80
CA LYS A 339 -12.45 19.27 -9.27
C LYS A 339 -13.41 19.33 -8.07
N LEU A 340 -13.49 18.24 -7.31
CA LEU A 340 -14.27 18.14 -6.08
C LEU A 340 -13.32 18.04 -4.89
N ASP A 341 -13.06 19.17 -4.22
CA ASP A 341 -12.29 19.17 -2.98
C ASP A 341 -13.24 18.91 -1.78
N LEU A 342 -13.11 17.72 -1.19
CA LEU A 342 -13.86 17.30 0.00
C LEU A 342 -13.09 17.55 1.30
N HIS A 343 -11.90 18.16 1.25
CA HIS A 343 -11.10 18.50 2.42
C HIS A 343 -10.81 17.27 3.30
N LEU A 344 -10.55 16.10 2.71
CA LEU A 344 -10.13 14.94 3.47
C LEU A 344 -8.77 15.19 4.12
N LYS A 345 -8.51 14.53 5.25
CA LYS A 345 -7.23 14.61 5.94
C LYS A 345 -6.71 13.21 6.30
N PRO A 346 -6.30 12.41 5.29
CA PRO A 346 -5.67 11.12 5.55
C PRO A 346 -4.33 11.34 6.28
N TYR A 347 -4.31 11.08 7.58
CA TYR A 347 -3.11 11.17 8.40
C TYR A 347 -2.18 9.97 8.13
N LYS A 348 -0.87 10.15 8.29
CA LYS A 348 0.08 9.08 7.98
C LYS A 348 0.02 7.95 9.01
N VAL A 349 0.08 6.72 8.53
CA VAL A 349 0.22 5.51 9.34
C VAL A 349 1.30 4.64 8.72
N ILE A 350 2.15 4.03 9.55
CA ILE A 350 3.12 3.05 9.08
C ILE A 350 3.29 1.90 10.07
N ALA A 351 3.10 0.68 9.57
CA ALA A 351 3.48 -0.55 10.24
C ALA A 351 4.99 -0.75 10.06
N THR A 352 5.65 -1.16 11.14
CA THR A 352 7.11 -1.25 11.22
C THR A 352 7.63 -2.65 11.53
N GLY A 353 6.72 -3.61 11.72
CA GLY A 353 7.02 -5.00 12.02
C GLY A 353 6.14 -5.53 13.14
N VAL A 354 6.66 -6.55 13.80
CA VAL A 354 6.09 -7.15 15.00
C VAL A 354 7.05 -7.03 16.17
N ASN A 355 6.51 -7.00 17.38
CA ASN A 355 7.25 -7.05 18.62
C ASN A 355 7.73 -8.48 18.91
N ARG A 356 8.45 -8.67 20.02
CA ARG A 356 8.95 -10.01 20.43
C ARG A 356 7.86 -11.07 20.66
N LYS A 357 6.59 -10.65 20.82
CA LYS A 357 5.44 -11.53 21.02
C LYS A 357 4.69 -11.82 19.71
N GLY A 358 5.19 -11.34 18.57
CA GLY A 358 4.52 -11.47 17.27
C GLY A 358 3.34 -10.50 17.08
N GLU A 359 3.17 -9.51 17.95
CA GLU A 359 2.09 -8.53 17.81
C GLU A 359 2.56 -7.31 17.00
N GLY A 360 1.66 -6.68 16.25
CA GLY A 360 1.99 -5.54 15.38
C GLY A 360 2.59 -4.33 16.09
N VAL A 361 3.47 -3.61 15.40
CA VAL A 361 4.13 -2.39 15.87
C VAL A 361 4.11 -1.34 14.77
N GLY A 362 3.87 -0.08 15.13
CA GLY A 362 3.94 1.00 14.15
C GLY A 362 3.76 2.38 14.74
N MET A 363 3.63 3.36 13.84
CA MET A 363 3.47 4.77 14.16
C MET A 363 2.26 5.35 13.44
N ILE A 364 1.64 6.33 14.09
CA ILE A 364 0.52 7.12 13.56
C ILE A 364 0.87 8.60 13.72
N GLU A 365 0.63 9.39 12.69
CA GLU A 365 0.70 10.85 12.75
C GLU A 365 -0.38 11.41 13.67
N ILE A 366 0.01 12.33 14.55
CA ILE A 366 -0.97 13.09 15.32
C ILE A 366 -1.37 14.34 14.53
N VAL A 367 -2.65 14.46 14.22
CA VAL A 367 -3.23 15.69 13.71
C VAL A 367 -3.30 16.71 14.85
N LEU A 368 -2.54 17.80 14.74
CA LEU A 368 -2.54 18.85 15.75
C LEU A 368 -3.83 19.68 15.68
N GLY A 369 -4.28 20.17 16.84
CA GLY A 369 -5.50 20.98 16.95
C GLY A 369 -6.79 20.19 16.71
N SER A 370 -6.75 18.87 16.89
CA SER A 370 -7.93 18.01 16.79
C SER A 370 -8.38 17.51 18.16
N GLU A 371 -9.69 17.43 18.37
CA GLU A 371 -10.33 16.78 19.52
C GLU A 371 -11.28 15.69 19.05
N THR A 372 -11.53 14.70 19.91
CA THR A 372 -12.53 13.67 19.59
C THR A 372 -13.94 14.23 19.75
N VAL A 373 -14.89 13.74 18.95
CA VAL A 373 -16.31 14.10 19.09
C VAL A 373 -16.81 13.83 20.51
N ASN A 374 -16.32 12.76 21.15
CA ASN A 374 -16.65 12.47 22.54
C ASN A 374 -16.14 13.55 23.52
N THR A 375 -14.90 14.03 23.36
CA THR A 375 -14.37 15.15 24.18
C THR A 375 -15.26 16.39 24.02
N ILE A 376 -15.56 16.75 22.77
CA ILE A 376 -16.38 17.92 22.44
C ILE A 376 -17.78 17.81 23.07
N ASN A 377 -18.40 16.63 22.99
CA ASN A 377 -19.71 16.39 23.56
C ASN A 377 -19.69 16.50 25.08
N VAL A 378 -18.72 15.89 25.76
CA VAL A 378 -18.57 15.96 27.22
C VAL A 378 -18.41 17.41 27.69
N GLU A 379 -17.61 18.22 27.00
CA GLU A 379 -17.40 19.63 27.33
C GLU A 379 -18.64 20.50 27.08
N ASN A 380 -19.53 20.08 26.18
CA ASN A 380 -20.71 20.85 25.75
C ASN A 380 -22.05 20.22 26.19
N GLY A 381 -22.10 19.50 27.31
CA GLY A 381 -23.36 19.04 27.91
C GLY A 381 -23.76 17.57 27.65
N GLY A 382 -22.81 16.74 27.22
CA GLY A 382 -22.95 15.28 27.13
C GLY A 382 -23.16 14.72 25.71
N ALA A 383 -23.17 13.39 25.61
CA ALA A 383 -23.08 12.62 24.36
C ALA A 383 -24.22 12.85 23.33
N PHE A 384 -25.35 13.44 23.73
CA PHE A 384 -26.54 13.62 22.91
C PHE A 384 -26.89 15.09 22.62
N ASN A 385 -26.00 16.03 22.92
CA ASN A 385 -26.27 17.42 22.56
C ASN A 385 -26.04 17.63 21.05
N GLU A 386 -27.13 17.66 20.28
CA GLU A 386 -27.13 17.92 18.82
C GLU A 386 -26.44 19.24 18.44
N LYS A 387 -26.35 20.20 19.38
CA LYS A 387 -25.70 21.49 19.16
C LYS A 387 -24.22 21.51 19.54
N ALA A 388 -23.68 20.44 20.14
CA ALA A 388 -22.31 20.42 20.69
C ALA A 388 -21.25 20.80 19.65
N ILE A 389 -21.30 20.19 18.46
CA ILE A 389 -20.35 20.47 17.37
C ILE A 389 -20.46 21.93 16.92
N ASN A 390 -21.67 22.45 16.73
CA ASN A 390 -21.87 23.84 16.33
C ASN A 390 -21.42 24.84 17.42
N CYS A 391 -21.68 24.53 18.70
CA CYS A 391 -21.17 25.30 19.84
C CYS A 391 -19.64 25.33 19.86
N TYR A 392 -19.00 24.18 19.64
CA TYR A 392 -17.55 24.08 19.56
C TYR A 392 -16.97 24.94 18.43
N LEU A 393 -17.57 24.91 17.23
CA LEU A 393 -17.16 25.77 16.12
C LEU A 393 -17.34 27.27 16.45
N LEU A 394 -18.44 27.65 17.11
CA LEU A 394 -18.69 29.03 17.53
C LEU A 394 -17.71 29.53 18.60
N GLN A 395 -17.23 28.64 19.47
CA GLN A 395 -16.23 28.96 20.50
C GLN A 395 -14.84 29.20 19.88
N HIS A 396 -14.49 28.47 18.82
CA HIS A 396 -13.15 28.48 18.22
C HIS A 396 -13.02 29.31 16.94
N SER A 397 -14.13 29.79 16.37
CA SER A 397 -14.12 30.55 15.12
C SER A 397 -15.22 31.61 15.09
N LYS A 398 -14.91 32.77 14.51
CA LYS A 398 -15.83 33.92 14.38
C LYS A 398 -15.83 34.49 12.97
N GLY A 399 -16.93 35.14 12.60
CA GLY A 399 -17.08 35.82 11.30
C GLY A 399 -16.79 34.90 10.13
N GLU A 400 -15.92 35.34 9.22
CA GLU A 400 -15.56 34.61 8.01
C GLU A 400 -14.87 33.26 8.30
N ASN A 401 -14.11 33.15 9.38
CA ASN A 401 -13.46 31.89 9.76
C ASN A 401 -14.49 30.83 10.19
N LEU A 402 -15.60 31.24 10.81
CA LEU A 402 -16.70 30.32 11.15
C LEU A 402 -17.37 29.77 9.89
N ARG A 403 -17.56 30.62 8.87
CA ARG A 403 -18.12 30.21 7.57
C ARG A 403 -17.25 29.15 6.92
N LYS A 404 -15.94 29.39 6.85
CA LYS A 404 -14.95 28.43 6.32
C LYS A 404 -14.90 27.13 7.13
N ALA A 405 -14.97 27.20 8.46
CA ALA A 405 -14.97 26.03 9.32
C ALA A 405 -16.22 25.15 9.10
N ARG A 406 -17.40 25.77 8.98
CA ARG A 406 -18.65 25.06 8.67
C ARG A 406 -18.64 24.44 7.27
N GLU A 407 -18.11 25.15 6.28
CA GLU A 407 -17.95 24.62 4.93
C GLU A 407 -16.98 23.42 4.92
N THR A 408 -15.83 23.56 5.58
CA THR A 408 -14.85 22.47 5.72
C THR A 408 -15.47 21.26 6.43
N PHE A 409 -16.26 21.49 7.49
CA PHE A 409 -16.97 20.43 8.18
C PHE A 409 -17.96 19.72 7.25
N ALA A 410 -18.79 20.46 6.50
CA ALA A 410 -19.75 19.89 5.57
C ALA A 410 -19.08 19.06 4.46
N ARG A 411 -18.01 19.58 3.85
CA ARG A 411 -17.23 18.92 2.79
C ARG A 411 -16.57 17.64 3.30
N SER A 412 -15.83 17.73 4.39
CA SER A 412 -15.11 16.59 4.96
C SER A 412 -16.06 15.54 5.51
N CYS A 413 -17.16 15.93 6.16
CA CYS A 413 -18.19 15.00 6.59
C CYS A 413 -18.78 14.24 5.40
N ALA A 414 -19.14 14.92 4.30
CA ALA A 414 -19.64 14.26 3.10
C ALA A 414 -18.61 13.28 2.51
N GLY A 415 -17.35 13.68 2.41
CA GLY A 415 -16.27 12.82 1.91
C GLY A 415 -16.05 11.58 2.77
N TYR A 416 -15.96 11.73 4.10
CA TYR A 416 -15.81 10.59 5.02
C TYR A 416 -17.06 9.69 5.03
N CYS A 417 -18.28 10.23 4.91
CA CYS A 417 -19.50 9.42 4.80
C CYS A 417 -19.50 8.53 3.56
N VAL A 418 -19.17 9.07 2.38
CA VAL A 418 -19.07 8.29 1.15
C VAL A 418 -17.93 7.26 1.24
N ALA A 419 -16.75 7.69 1.66
CA ALA A 419 -15.58 6.81 1.73
C ALA A 419 -15.81 5.64 2.69
N THR A 420 -16.37 5.90 3.87
CA THR A 420 -16.69 4.82 4.82
C THR A 420 -17.75 3.90 4.24
N PHE A 421 -18.88 4.41 3.74
CA PHE A 421 -19.92 3.57 3.13
C PHE A 421 -19.36 2.66 2.01
N CYS A 422 -18.50 3.20 1.14
CA CYS A 422 -17.86 2.43 0.08
C CYS A 422 -16.81 1.44 0.60
N SER A 423 -16.15 1.69 1.73
CA SER A 423 -15.10 0.78 2.24
C SER A 423 -15.66 -0.39 3.06
N TRP A 424 -16.88 -0.27 3.60
CA TRP A 424 -17.50 -1.30 4.46
C TRP A 424 -18.48 -2.23 3.71
N ASN A 425 -18.87 -1.91 2.48
CA ASN A 425 -19.82 -2.68 1.68
C ASN A 425 -19.18 -3.56 0.59
N TRP A 426 -17.88 -3.84 0.70
CA TRP A 426 -17.15 -4.78 -0.18
C TRP A 426 -16.60 -5.96 0.60
#